data_AF-A0A667H922-F1
#
_entry.id   AF-A0A667H922-F1
#
_cell.length_a   1.000
_cell.length_b   1.000
_cell.length_c   1.000
_cell.angle_alpha   90.00
_cell.angle_beta   90.00
_cell.angle_gamma   90.00
#
_symmetry.space_group_name_H-M   'P 1'
#
loop_
_entity.id
_entity.type
_entity.pdbx_description
1 polymer ?
#
loop_
_entity_poly.entity_id
_entity_poly.type
_entity_poly.pdbx_seq_one_letter_code
_entity_poly.pdbx_strand_id
1 'polypeptide(L)'
;MLEQHLEDTVKNSSIVGVLCTDSQGLNLGCRGSLSDEHAGVTSVLAQQAAKLTAKHDGLTVAEPNVHRAVKSRENPGAQEQSNNV
;
A
#
# COMPACT_ATOMS: atom_id res chain seq x y z
N MET A 1 18.19 -5.77 -4.85
CA MET A 1 18.22 -4.84 -3.71
C MET A 1 16.83 -4.23 -3.56
N LEU A 2 16.27 -4.22 -2.33
CA LEU A 2 14.93 -3.68 -2.04
C LEU A 2 14.78 -2.23 -2.52
N GLU A 3 15.79 -1.38 -2.24
CA GLU A 3 15.82 0.03 -2.66
C GLU A 3 15.57 0.22 -4.16
N GLN A 4 16.24 -0.54 -5.02
CA GLN A 4 16.05 -0.47 -6.48
C GLN A 4 14.61 -0.83 -6.88
N HIS A 5 14.01 -1.82 -6.22
CA HIS A 5 12.64 -2.23 -6.49
C HIS A 5 11.63 -1.15 -6.09
N LEU A 6 11.87 -0.45 -4.97
CA LEU A 6 11.05 0.68 -4.55
C LEU A 6 11.17 1.85 -5.53
N GLU A 7 12.37 2.12 -6.03
CA GLU A 7 12.61 3.11 -7.08
C GLU A 7 11.90 2.77 -8.39
N ASP A 8 11.99 1.51 -8.83
CA ASP A 8 11.30 1.06 -10.05
C ASP A 8 9.78 1.12 -9.91
N THR A 9 9.26 0.88 -8.71
CA THR A 9 7.82 1.01 -8.42
C THR A 9 7.33 2.44 -8.65
N VAL A 10 8.02 3.44 -8.08
CA VAL A 10 7.56 4.85 -8.15
C VAL A 10 7.79 5.48 -9.53
N LYS A 11 8.47 4.79 -10.46
CA LYS A 11 8.52 5.19 -11.88
C LYS A 11 7.16 5.09 -12.57
N ASN A 12 6.24 4.26 -12.06
CA ASN A 12 4.87 4.24 -12.56
C ASN A 12 4.18 5.57 -12.18
N SER A 13 3.78 6.36 -13.19
CA SER A 13 3.21 7.71 -13.00
C SER A 13 1.92 7.76 -12.18
N SER A 14 1.21 6.62 -12.07
CA SER A 14 0.02 6.47 -11.23
C SER A 14 0.35 6.19 -9.77
N ILE A 15 1.59 5.83 -9.43
CA ILE A 15 2.04 5.57 -8.07
C ILE A 15 2.73 6.82 -7.51
N VAL A 16 2.25 7.33 -6.39
CA VAL A 16 2.80 8.53 -5.73
C VAL A 16 3.61 8.19 -4.49
N GLY A 17 3.61 6.94 -4.03
CA GLY A 17 4.43 6.48 -2.92
C GLY A 17 4.36 4.99 -2.67
N VAL A 18 5.44 4.42 -2.16
CA VAL A 18 5.56 3.03 -1.76
C VAL A 18 6.30 2.93 -0.43
N LEU A 19 5.86 2.01 0.43
CA LEU A 19 6.45 1.73 1.74
C LEU A 19 6.47 0.22 1.97
N CYS A 20 7.60 -0.30 2.43
CA CYS A 20 7.75 -1.66 2.93
C CYS A 20 8.03 -1.63 4.42
N THR A 21 7.28 -2.42 5.19
CA THR A 21 7.48 -2.58 6.63
C THR A 21 7.53 -4.06 7.01
N ASP A 22 8.21 -4.37 8.11
CA ASP A 22 8.07 -5.67 8.76
C ASP A 22 6.80 -5.74 9.63
N SER A 23 6.60 -6.88 10.28
CA SER A 23 5.45 -7.14 11.16
C SER A 23 5.46 -6.35 12.47
N GLN A 24 6.61 -5.78 12.86
CA GLN A 24 6.74 -4.92 14.04
C GLN A 24 6.46 -3.44 13.70
N GLY A 25 6.26 -3.11 12.43
CA GLY A 25 6.07 -1.73 11.98
C GLY A 25 7.38 -0.99 11.73
N LEU A 26 8.51 -1.69 11.61
CA LEU A 26 9.79 -1.08 11.26
C LEU A 26 9.85 -0.84 9.75
N ASN A 27 10.19 0.40 9.36
CA ASN A 27 10.38 0.75 7.96
C ASN A 27 11.62 0.03 7.39
N LEU A 28 11.41 -0.77 6.35
CA LEU A 28 12.47 -1.44 5.58
C LEU A 28 12.88 -0.65 4.34
N GLY A 29 12.09 0.34 3.94
CA GLY A 29 12.35 1.25 2.84
C GLY A 29 11.07 1.94 2.33
N CYS A 30 11.18 3.22 1.99
CA CYS A 30 10.09 4.01 1.41
C CYS A 30 10.56 4.91 0.26
N ARG A 31 9.63 5.27 -0.62
CA ARG A 31 9.82 6.27 -1.70
C ARG A 31 8.55 7.08 -1.93
N GLY A 32 8.70 8.31 -2.41
CA GLY A 32 7.60 9.20 -2.78
C GLY A 32 6.93 9.84 -1.56
N SER A 33 5.60 9.84 -1.54
CA SER A 33 4.76 10.49 -0.52
C SER A 33 4.59 9.72 0.79
N LEU A 34 5.20 8.53 0.92
CA LEU A 34 5.21 7.75 2.15
C LEU A 34 6.56 7.88 2.86
N SER A 35 6.50 7.86 4.19
CA SER A 35 7.61 8.09 5.12
C SER A 35 7.50 7.17 6.33
N ASP A 36 8.50 7.22 7.21
CA ASP A 36 8.63 6.38 8.40
C ASP A 36 7.39 6.41 9.31
N GLU A 37 6.69 7.56 9.44
CA GLU A 37 5.50 7.65 10.30
C GLU A 37 4.35 6.73 9.86
N HIS A 38 4.37 6.26 8.61
CA HIS A 38 3.33 5.42 8.05
C HIS A 38 3.57 3.91 8.30
N ALA A 39 4.75 3.50 8.77
CA ALA A 39 5.13 2.08 8.88
C ALA A 39 4.31 1.34 9.96
N GLY A 40 4.16 1.98 11.13
CA GLY A 40 3.37 1.44 12.23
C GLY A 40 1.92 1.15 11.82
N VAL A 41 1.22 2.16 11.29
CA VAL A 41 -0.18 1.98 10.86
C VAL A 41 -0.32 0.98 9.71
N THR A 42 0.61 0.96 8.76
CA THR A 42 0.60 0.01 7.64
C THR A 42 0.71 -1.44 8.11
N SER A 43 1.63 -1.71 9.05
CA SER A 43 1.81 -3.07 9.60
C SER A 43 0.58 -3.54 10.37
N VAL A 44 -0.06 -2.65 11.14
CA VAL A 44 -1.29 -2.97 11.89
C VAL A 44 -2.44 -3.26 10.93
N LEU A 45 -2.63 -2.43 9.90
CA LEU A 45 -3.67 -2.65 8.88
C LEU A 45 -3.46 -3.99 8.16
N ALA A 46 -2.22 -4.33 7.80
CA ALA A 46 -1.91 -5.61 7.16
C ALA A 46 -2.22 -6.80 8.08
N GLN A 47 -1.85 -6.72 9.37
CA GLN A 47 -2.17 -7.75 10.36
C GLN A 47 -3.68 -7.87 10.62
N GLN A 48 -4.41 -6.76 10.63
CA GLN A 48 -5.86 -6.76 10.75
C GLN A 48 -6.52 -7.39 9.53
N ALA A 49 -6.07 -7.05 8.32
CA ALA A 49 -6.57 -7.62 7.09
C ALA A 49 -6.28 -9.12 6.99
N ALA A 50 -5.10 -9.59 7.41
CA ALA A 50 -4.78 -11.02 7.47
C ALA A 50 -5.74 -11.81 8.38
N LYS A 51 -6.18 -11.23 9.49
CA LYS A 51 -7.19 -11.84 10.38
C LYS A 51 -8.57 -11.94 9.73
N LEU A 52 -8.88 -11.07 8.76
CA LEU A 52 -10.13 -11.12 7.98
C LEU A 52 -10.05 -12.19 6.87
N THR A 53 -8.90 -12.31 6.19
CA THR A 53 -8.66 -13.32 5.14
C THR A 53 -8.65 -14.75 5.69
N ALA A 54 -8.22 -14.95 6.95
CA ALA A 54 -8.26 -16.28 7.59
C ALA A 54 -9.68 -16.88 7.71
N LYS A 55 -10.74 -16.11 7.39
CA LYS A 55 -12.14 -16.57 7.30
C LYS A 55 -12.72 -16.62 5.88
N HIS A 56 -12.01 -16.17 4.85
CA HIS A 56 -12.51 -16.13 3.48
C HIS A 56 -11.34 -16.14 2.48
N ASP A 57 -11.20 -17.22 1.70
CA ASP A 57 -10.10 -17.52 0.77
C ASP A 57 -10.03 -16.57 -0.45
N GLY A 58 -9.93 -15.25 -0.25
CA GLY A 58 -9.99 -14.31 -1.38
C GLY A 58 -9.35 -12.94 -1.22
N LEU A 59 -8.85 -12.54 -0.06
CA LEU A 59 -8.17 -11.24 0.11
C LEU A 59 -6.66 -11.41 0.23
N THR A 60 -5.98 -11.32 -0.91
CA THR A 60 -4.51 -11.31 -1.00
C THR A 60 -3.97 -9.98 -0.48
N VAL A 61 -3.64 -9.93 0.82
CA VAL A 61 -2.69 -8.94 1.34
C VAL A 61 -1.30 -9.46 1.00
N ALA A 62 -0.54 -8.69 0.23
CA ALA A 62 0.75 -9.07 -0.35
C ALA A 62 1.71 -9.79 0.63
N GLU A 63 2.45 -10.75 0.07
CA GLU A 63 3.65 -11.50 0.55
C GLU A 63 3.86 -11.58 2.09
N PRO A 64 3.89 -12.80 2.69
CA PRO A 64 3.84 -13.01 4.15
C PRO A 64 5.04 -12.47 4.95
N ASN A 65 6.08 -11.94 4.31
CA ASN A 65 7.29 -11.45 4.98
C ASN A 65 7.54 -9.94 4.84
N VAL A 66 6.75 -9.22 4.03
CA VAL A 66 6.88 -7.76 3.86
C VAL A 66 5.51 -7.14 3.62
N HIS A 67 5.06 -6.29 4.54
CA HIS A 67 3.80 -5.56 4.37
C HIS A 67 4.07 -4.34 3.48
N ARG A 68 3.47 -4.32 2.29
CA ARG A 68 3.68 -3.26 1.29
C ARG A 68 2.43 -2.38 1.14
N ALA A 69 2.59 -1.07 1.34
CA ALA A 69 1.58 -0.08 1.00
C ALA A 69 1.95 0.63 -0.31
N VAL A 70 0.94 0.86 -1.16
CA VAL A 70 1.07 1.63 -2.40
C VAL A 70 -0.01 2.71 -2.39
N LYS A 71 0.40 3.96 -2.56
CA LYS A 71 -0.51 5.09 -2.74
C LYS A 71 -0.59 5.43 -4.22
N SER A 72 -1.80 5.34 -4.78
CA SER A 72 -2.07 5.74 -6.16
C SER A 72 -2.54 7.19 -6.23
N ARG A 73 -2.31 7.83 -7.37
CA ARG A 73 -2.89 9.14 -7.69
C ARG A 73 -4.39 8.97 -8.02
N GLU A 74 -5.24 9.80 -7.43
CA GLU A 74 -6.64 9.89 -7.82
C GLU A 74 -6.76 10.50 -9.22
N ASN A 75 -7.59 9.91 -10.09
CA ASN A 75 -7.80 10.40 -11.44
C ASN A 75 -8.79 11.57 -11.40
N PRO A 76 -8.41 12.81 -11.74
CA PRO A 76 -9.28 13.99 -11.58
C PRO A 76 -10.48 14.04 -12.56
N GLY A 77 -10.75 12.97 -13.33
CA GLY A 77 -11.72 12.95 -14.43
C GLY A 77 -13.04 12.19 -14.18
N ALA A 78 -13.26 11.60 -13.00
CA ALA A 78 -14.53 10.92 -12.71
C ALA A 78 -15.57 11.93 -12.20
N GLN A 79 -16.19 12.68 -13.11
CA GLN A 79 -17.40 13.44 -12.77
C GLN A 79 -18.54 12.45 -12.53
N GLU A 80 -19.05 12.43 -11.30
CA GLU A 80 -20.24 11.68 -10.91
C GLU A 80 -21.44 12.18 -11.73
N GLN A 81 -21.87 11.41 -12.74
CA GLN A 81 -23.12 11.68 -13.44
C GLN A 81 -24.26 11.40 -12.47
N SER A 82 -24.72 12.46 -11.81
CA SER A 82 -25.93 12.46 -10.99
C SER A 82 -27.13 12.14 -11.90
N ASN A 83 -27.56 10.87 -11.90
CA ASN A 83 -28.79 10.46 -12.57
C ASN A 83 -29.98 11.05 -11.82
N ASN A 84 -30.51 12.17 -12.32
CA ASN A 84 -31.86 12.61 -12.02
C ASN A 84 -32.82 11.97 -13.04
N VAL A 85 -33.61 11.00 -12.59
CA VAL A 85 -34.86 10.58 -13.22
C VAL A 85 -35.90 10.31 -12.14
#